data_AF-A0A246FLW8-F1
#
_entry.id   AF-A0A246FLW8-F1
#
_cell.length_a   1.000
_cell.length_b   1.000
_cell.length_c   1.000
_cell.angle_alpha   90.00
_cell.angle_beta   90.00
_cell.angle_gamma   90.00
#
_symmetry.space_group_name_H-M   'P 1'
#
loop_
_entity.id
_entity.type
_entity.pdbx_description
1 polymer ?
#
loop_
_entity_poly.entity_id
_entity_poly.type
_entity_poly.pdbx_seq_one_letter_code
_entity_poly.pdbx_strand_id
1 'polypeptide(L)'
;MKVLLLLAVLAAPVGAVSAQTTPAALAQRINKLMRDPAEPDTELKVVLSDCHITQLIRQYRTNAKTDATTIEVSHRKNGGDWSVRSDETVQFELTLGSEWSQVTALTYALQHTEKTNQPYYVVKVNRRTKSGSGSTSSTTLELPLYTPDEAQVQGVVHDLEKLRRSCGGRP
;
A
#
# COMPACT_ATOMS: atom_id res chain seq x y z
N MET A 1 -52.59 -10.39 -50.23
CA MET A 1 -52.15 -9.96 -48.89
C MET A 1 -50.71 -10.40 -48.71
N LYS A 2 -49.74 -9.47 -48.68
CA LYS A 2 -48.30 -9.76 -48.61
C LYS A 2 -47.83 -9.50 -47.18
N VAL A 3 -47.37 -10.56 -46.52
CA VAL A 3 -46.90 -10.56 -45.14
C VAL A 3 -45.50 -9.93 -45.09
N LEU A 4 -45.34 -8.83 -44.35
CA LEU A 4 -44.04 -8.25 -44.01
C LEU A 4 -43.45 -9.04 -42.83
N LEU A 5 -42.28 -9.65 -43.06
CA LEU A 5 -41.43 -10.23 -42.02
C LEU A 5 -40.49 -9.15 -41.48
N LEU A 6 -40.74 -8.69 -40.25
CA LEU A 6 -39.83 -7.85 -39.47
C LEU A 6 -38.71 -8.73 -38.88
N LEU A 7 -37.49 -8.55 -39.36
CA LEU A 7 -36.27 -9.06 -38.73
C LEU A 7 -35.85 -8.12 -37.59
N ALA A 8 -36.15 -8.52 -36.35
CA ALA A 8 -35.63 -7.87 -35.15
C ALA A 8 -34.18 -8.32 -34.92
N VAL A 9 -33.22 -7.41 -35.10
CA VAL A 9 -31.82 -7.62 -34.74
C VAL A 9 -31.68 -7.46 -33.23
N LEU A 10 -31.44 -8.58 -32.53
CA LEU A 10 -31.06 -8.60 -31.12
C LEU A 10 -29.62 -8.08 -30.97
N ALA A 11 -29.49 -6.80 -30.59
CA ALA A 11 -28.23 -6.27 -30.08
C ALA A 11 -27.99 -6.83 -28.66
N ALA A 12 -27.12 -7.82 -28.53
CA ALA A 12 -26.64 -8.26 -27.22
C ALA A 12 -25.72 -7.18 -26.64
N PRO A 13 -25.97 -6.67 -25.42
CA PRO A 13 -25.03 -5.77 -24.76
C PRO A 13 -23.78 -6.58 -24.39
N VAL A 14 -22.66 -6.26 -25.03
CA VAL A 14 -21.35 -6.71 -24.57
C VAL A 14 -21.06 -5.96 -23.27
N GLY A 15 -21.44 -6.56 -22.14
CA GLY A 15 -21.12 -6.03 -20.83
C GLY A 15 -19.61 -5.99 -20.68
N ALA A 16 -19.04 -4.78 -20.63
CA ALA A 16 -17.66 -4.59 -20.23
C ALA A 16 -17.51 -5.11 -18.80
N VAL A 17 -16.90 -6.28 -18.64
CA VAL A 17 -16.45 -6.78 -17.33
C VAL A 17 -15.36 -5.81 -16.87
N SER A 18 -15.72 -4.90 -15.96
CA SER A 18 -14.73 -4.09 -15.27
C SER A 18 -13.88 -5.03 -14.42
N ALA A 19 -12.63 -5.25 -14.84
CA ALA A 19 -11.67 -6.02 -14.05
C ALA A 19 -11.51 -5.31 -12.70
N GLN A 20 -12.02 -5.92 -11.63
CA GLN A 20 -11.84 -5.42 -10.28
C GLN A 20 -10.37 -5.64 -9.90
N THR A 21 -9.64 -4.57 -9.59
CA THR A 21 -8.29 -4.68 -9.04
C THR A 21 -8.35 -5.40 -7.70
N THR A 22 -7.76 -6.60 -7.61
CA THR A 22 -7.68 -7.32 -6.34
C THR A 22 -6.65 -6.67 -5.41
N PRO A 23 -6.79 -6.80 -4.07
CA PRO A 23 -5.80 -6.28 -3.13
C PRO A 23 -4.37 -6.77 -3.41
N ALA A 24 -4.22 -8.03 -3.82
CA ALA A 24 -2.93 -8.61 -4.18
C ALA A 24 -2.32 -7.95 -5.44
N ALA A 25 -3.12 -7.72 -6.48
CA ALA A 25 -2.67 -7.05 -7.70
C ALA A 25 -2.30 -5.58 -7.41
N LEU A 26 -3.09 -4.89 -6.58
CA LEU A 26 -2.78 -3.53 -6.13
C LEU A 26 -1.47 -3.49 -5.34
N ALA A 27 -1.27 -4.41 -4.39
CA ALA A 27 -0.03 -4.52 -3.61
C ALA A 27 1.18 -4.77 -4.52
N GLN A 28 1.07 -5.67 -5.50
CA GLN A 28 2.13 -5.92 -6.48
C GLN A 28 2.49 -4.67 -7.29
N ARG A 29 1.48 -3.92 -7.75
CA ARG A 29 1.68 -2.66 -8.47
C ARG A 29 2.38 -1.62 -7.61
N ILE A 30 1.94 -1.45 -6.37
CA ILE A 30 2.54 -0.53 -5.39
C ILE A 30 4.00 -0.92 -5.14
N ASN A 31 4.27 -2.19 -4.86
CA ASN A 31 5.62 -2.70 -4.59
C ASN A 31 6.58 -2.49 -5.76
N LYS A 32 6.09 -2.63 -6.99
CA LYS A 32 6.90 -2.33 -8.18
C LYS A 32 7.31 -0.86 -8.24
N LEU A 33 6.40 0.04 -7.87
CA LEU A 33 6.66 1.49 -7.83
C LEU A 33 7.51 1.90 -6.62
N MET A 34 7.44 1.16 -5.52
CA MET A 34 8.19 1.46 -4.29
C MET A 34 9.66 1.04 -4.33
N ARG A 35 10.10 0.35 -5.38
CA ARG A 35 11.49 -0.08 -5.50
C ARG A 35 12.38 1.07 -5.93
N ASP A 36 13.27 1.49 -5.04
CA ASP A 36 14.33 2.45 -5.35
C ASP A 36 15.45 1.74 -6.14
N PRO A 37 15.76 2.14 -7.38
CA PRO A 37 16.90 1.59 -8.11
C PRO A 37 18.26 1.97 -7.49
N ALA A 38 18.34 3.02 -6.67
CA ALA A 38 19.58 3.49 -6.04
C ALA A 38 19.88 2.78 -4.71
N GLU A 39 18.90 2.12 -4.09
CA GLU A 39 19.04 1.38 -2.83
C GLU A 39 18.59 -0.09 -2.97
N PRO A 40 19.29 -0.91 -3.77
CA PRO A 40 18.84 -2.27 -4.11
C PRO A 40 18.81 -3.23 -2.92
N ASP A 41 19.57 -2.94 -1.87
CA ASP A 41 19.68 -3.76 -0.65
C ASP A 41 18.63 -3.41 0.42
N THR A 42 17.85 -2.35 0.18
CA THR A 42 16.70 -1.96 1.00
C THR A 42 15.42 -2.48 0.34
N GLU A 43 14.75 -3.41 1.00
CA GLU A 43 13.42 -3.87 0.60
C GLU A 43 12.35 -2.99 1.26
N LEU A 44 11.54 -2.34 0.42
CA LEU A 44 10.34 -1.66 0.85
C LEU A 44 9.12 -2.33 0.22
N LYS A 45 8.21 -2.82 1.07
CA LYS A 45 7.09 -3.66 0.63
C LYS A 45 5.81 -3.28 1.35
N VAL A 46 4.72 -3.30 0.62
CA VAL A 46 3.34 -3.23 1.11
C VAL A 46 2.66 -4.58 0.90
N VAL A 47 1.92 -4.99 1.92
CA VAL A 47 0.99 -6.12 1.87
C VAL A 47 -0.41 -5.58 2.16
N LEU A 48 -1.35 -5.95 1.31
CA LEU A 48 -2.78 -5.65 1.46
C LEU A 48 -3.50 -6.98 1.70
N SER A 49 -3.99 -7.19 2.91
CA SER A 49 -4.66 -8.44 3.31
C SER A 49 -5.92 -8.11 4.10
N ASP A 50 -7.05 -8.67 3.66
CA ASP A 50 -8.36 -8.37 4.23
C ASP A 50 -8.57 -6.86 4.39
N CYS A 51 -8.85 -6.41 5.60
CA CYS A 51 -8.99 -5.00 5.95
C CYS A 51 -7.78 -4.41 6.66
N HIS A 52 -6.59 -4.89 6.30
CA HIS A 52 -5.32 -4.50 6.89
C HIS A 52 -4.29 -4.13 5.81
N ILE A 53 -3.53 -3.05 6.06
CA ILE A 53 -2.35 -2.64 5.28
C ILE A 53 -1.11 -2.78 6.17
N THR A 54 -0.09 -3.42 5.62
CA THR A 54 1.21 -3.57 6.28
C THR A 54 2.31 -3.01 5.38
N GLN A 55 3.17 -2.15 5.91
CA GLN A 55 4.45 -1.80 5.31
C GLN A 55 5.57 -2.56 6.01
N LEU A 56 6.50 -3.07 5.22
CA LEU A 56 7.73 -3.69 5.66
C LEU A 56 8.89 -2.89 5.05
N ILE A 57 9.79 -2.42 5.92
CA ILE A 57 11.08 -1.81 5.57
C ILE A 57 12.13 -2.79 6.07
N ARG A 58 12.96 -3.34 5.17
CA ARG A 58 13.98 -4.31 5.54
C ARG A 58 15.30 -3.96 4.87
N GLN A 59 16.35 -3.96 5.67
CA GLN A 59 17.72 -3.86 5.23
C GLN A 59 18.43 -5.18 5.50
N TYR A 60 18.99 -5.77 4.45
CA TYR A 60 19.78 -6.99 4.55
C TYR A 60 21.21 -6.67 4.99
N ARG A 61 21.85 -7.61 5.69
CA ARG A 61 23.28 -7.50 5.98
C ARG A 61 24.07 -7.74 4.70
N THR A 62 25.09 -6.93 4.45
CA THR A 62 26.03 -7.17 3.35
C THR A 62 26.89 -8.42 3.58
N ASN A 63 27.09 -8.80 4.84
CA ASN A 63 27.74 -10.05 5.24
C ASN A 63 26.98 -10.67 6.43
N ALA A 64 26.50 -11.90 6.26
CA ALA A 64 25.85 -12.63 7.34
C ALA A 64 26.85 -12.85 8.50
N LYS A 65 26.40 -12.63 9.72
CA LYS A 65 27.19 -12.89 10.94
C LYS A 65 26.49 -13.99 11.72
N THR A 66 27.13 -15.15 11.81
CA THR A 66 26.66 -16.34 12.54
C THR A 66 26.50 -16.13 14.05
N ASP A 67 27.02 -15.02 14.60
CA ASP A 67 26.88 -14.65 16.01
C ASP A 67 26.14 -13.32 16.21
N ALA A 68 25.29 -12.92 15.25
CA ALA A 68 24.51 -11.70 15.38
C ALA A 68 23.48 -11.83 16.51
N THR A 69 23.43 -10.83 17.40
CA THR A 69 22.36 -10.73 18.40
C THR A 69 21.00 -10.69 17.69
N THR A 70 20.16 -11.68 17.99
CA THR A 70 18.77 -11.68 17.50
C THR A 70 17.93 -10.79 18.40
N ILE A 71 17.23 -9.84 17.79
CA ILE A 71 16.30 -8.95 18.47
C ILE A 71 14.96 -9.08 17.78
N GLU A 72 13.91 -9.36 18.54
CA GLU A 72 12.53 -9.32 18.05
C GLU A 72 11.66 -8.64 19.09
N VAL A 73 11.03 -7.54 18.69
CA VAL A 73 10.07 -6.80 19.51
C VAL A 73 8.84 -6.57 18.66
N SER A 74 7.67 -6.91 19.18
CA SER A 74 6.40 -6.65 18.51
C SER A 74 5.38 -6.08 19.48
N HIS A 75 4.49 -5.27 18.96
CA HIS A 75 3.38 -4.72 19.72
C HIS A 75 2.18 -4.51 18.79
N ARG A 76 1.05 -5.09 19.17
CA ARG A 76 -0.25 -4.91 18.52
C ARG A 76 -1.25 -4.35 19.51
N LYS A 77 -1.89 -3.24 19.14
CA LYS A 77 -2.93 -2.64 19.96
C LYS A 77 -3.83 -1.77 19.11
N ASN A 78 -5.14 -1.84 19.37
CA ASN A 78 -6.16 -1.00 18.76
C ASN A 78 -5.98 -0.93 17.24
N GLY A 79 -6.08 -2.06 16.51
CA GLY A 79 -6.01 -2.12 15.04
C GLY A 79 -4.68 -1.68 14.38
N GLY A 80 -3.71 -1.24 15.15
CA GLY A 80 -2.34 -1.00 14.71
C GLY A 80 -1.40 -2.07 15.23
N ASP A 81 -0.40 -2.42 14.43
CA ASP A 81 0.74 -3.20 14.88
C ASP A 81 2.05 -2.64 14.37
N TRP A 82 3.12 -2.92 15.12
CA TRP A 82 4.47 -2.72 14.67
C TRP A 82 5.36 -3.84 15.19
N SER A 83 6.42 -4.14 14.47
CA SER A 83 7.50 -4.98 14.96
C SER A 83 8.85 -4.49 14.44
N VAL A 84 9.88 -4.76 15.23
CA VAL A 84 11.27 -4.58 14.84
C VAL A 84 11.97 -5.92 15.00
N ARG A 85 12.69 -6.35 13.96
CA ARG A 85 13.44 -7.61 13.92
C ARG A 85 14.86 -7.39 13.40
N SER A 86 15.81 -8.12 13.96
CA SER A 86 17.20 -8.23 13.49
C SER A 86 17.68 -9.66 13.75
N ASP A 87 18.37 -10.25 12.79
CA ASP A 87 18.91 -11.61 12.87
C ASP A 87 20.25 -11.72 12.12
N GLU A 88 20.73 -12.94 11.86
CA GLU A 88 21.99 -13.21 11.16
C GLU A 88 22.02 -12.71 9.70
N THR A 89 20.85 -12.53 9.09
CA THR A 89 20.67 -12.17 7.67
C THR A 89 20.08 -10.77 7.49
N VAL A 90 19.19 -10.38 8.40
CA VAL A 90 18.48 -9.09 8.40
C VAL A 90 19.16 -8.17 9.38
N GLN A 91 19.72 -7.07 8.87
CA GLN A 91 20.30 -6.03 9.73
C GLN A 91 19.20 -5.35 10.53
N PHE A 92 18.11 -5.02 9.84
CA PHE A 92 16.97 -4.32 10.41
C PHE A 92 15.73 -4.63 9.59
N GLU A 93 14.63 -4.96 10.25
CA GLU A 93 13.30 -5.04 9.65
C GLU A 93 12.32 -4.30 10.56
N LEU A 94 11.61 -3.33 10.00
CA LEU A 94 10.48 -2.64 10.61
C LEU A 94 9.22 -3.03 9.85
N THR A 95 8.25 -3.58 10.59
CA THR A 95 6.90 -3.81 10.08
C THR A 95 5.96 -2.82 10.75
N LEU A 96 5.09 -2.19 9.95
CA LEU A 96 4.06 -1.24 10.39
C LEU A 96 2.72 -1.68 9.80
N GLY A 97 1.81 -2.15 10.63
CA GLY A 97 0.47 -2.58 10.25
C GLY A 97 -0.62 -1.62 10.72
N SER A 98 -1.69 -1.50 9.94
CA SER A 98 -2.88 -0.72 10.29
C SER A 98 -4.12 -1.29 9.64
N GLU A 99 -5.21 -1.31 10.38
CA GLU A 99 -6.54 -1.56 9.83
C GLU A 99 -7.01 -0.37 8.98
N TRP A 100 -7.66 -0.68 7.85
CA TRP A 100 -8.25 0.32 6.96
C TRP A 100 -9.34 1.17 7.65
N SER A 101 -10.01 0.63 8.66
CA SER A 101 -10.99 1.33 9.50
C SER A 101 -10.42 2.56 10.21
N GLN A 102 -9.10 2.61 10.38
CA GLN A 102 -8.38 3.67 11.09
C GLN A 102 -7.79 4.72 10.15
N VAL A 103 -7.75 4.41 8.86
CA VAL A 103 -7.24 5.32 7.84
C VAL A 103 -8.27 6.41 7.60
N THR A 104 -7.88 7.64 7.93
CA THR A 104 -8.73 8.82 7.82
C THR A 104 -8.53 9.56 6.52
N ALA A 105 -7.36 9.46 5.89
CA ALA A 105 -7.10 10.10 4.60
C ALA A 105 -5.94 9.44 3.86
N LEU A 106 -6.09 9.29 2.54
CA LEU A 106 -5.00 9.04 1.61
C LEU A 106 -4.71 10.32 0.83
N THR A 107 -3.46 10.79 0.89
CA THR A 107 -2.99 11.94 0.10
C THR A 107 -1.71 11.56 -0.62
N TYR A 108 -1.30 12.35 -1.61
CA TYR A 108 -0.01 12.18 -2.26
C TYR A 108 0.62 13.54 -2.56
N ALA A 109 1.96 13.59 -2.61
CA ALA A 109 2.71 14.79 -2.93
C ALA A 109 3.96 14.43 -3.74
N LEU A 110 4.31 15.31 -4.69
CA LEU A 110 5.57 15.23 -5.42
C LEU A 110 6.73 15.59 -4.48
N GLN A 111 7.82 14.83 -4.58
CA GLN A 111 9.07 14.99 -3.87
C GLN A 111 10.24 14.81 -4.83
N HIS A 112 11.43 15.21 -4.41
CA HIS A 112 12.67 15.02 -5.18
C HIS A 112 13.69 14.32 -4.30
N THR A 113 14.38 13.32 -4.86
CA THR A 113 15.46 12.63 -4.15
C THR A 113 16.59 13.63 -3.88
N GLU A 114 17.15 13.64 -2.67
CA GLU A 114 18.17 14.63 -2.30
C GLU A 114 19.43 14.56 -3.17
N LYS A 115 19.86 13.34 -3.54
CA LYS A 115 21.14 13.12 -4.24
C LYS A 115 21.08 13.41 -5.74
N THR A 116 20.02 12.96 -6.41
CA THR A 116 19.94 13.00 -7.88
C THR A 116 18.86 13.95 -8.40
N ASN A 117 18.14 14.62 -7.48
CA ASN A 117 17.00 15.48 -7.77
C ASN A 117 15.94 14.81 -8.67
N GLN A 118 15.82 13.48 -8.61
CA GLN A 118 14.84 12.72 -9.37
C GLN A 118 13.46 12.89 -8.75
N PRO A 119 12.42 13.23 -9.53
CA PRO A 119 11.06 13.34 -9.04
C PRO A 119 10.50 11.97 -8.67
N TYR A 120 9.79 11.91 -7.54
CA TYR A 120 9.02 10.77 -7.10
C TYR A 120 7.80 11.24 -6.31
N TYR A 121 6.80 10.40 -6.12
CA TYR A 121 5.63 10.76 -5.31
C TYR A 121 5.63 10.02 -3.99
N VAL A 122 5.17 10.65 -2.92
CA VAL A 122 4.92 9.96 -1.65
C VAL A 122 3.42 9.90 -1.42
N VAL A 123 2.87 8.68 -1.35
CA VAL A 123 1.50 8.47 -0.87
C VAL A 123 1.52 8.39 0.65
N LYS A 124 0.73 9.24 1.31
CA LYS A 124 0.59 9.31 2.76
C LYS A 124 -0.72 8.65 3.19
N VAL A 125 -0.60 7.60 4.01
CA VAL A 125 -1.74 6.93 4.66
C VAL A 125 -1.86 7.49 6.07
N ASN A 126 -2.75 8.46 6.25
CA ASN A 126 -2.97 9.09 7.54
C ASN A 126 -3.97 8.27 8.35
N ARG A 127 -3.60 7.91 9.58
CA ARG A 127 -4.46 7.15 10.48
C ARG A 127 -4.64 7.84 11.81
N ARG A 128 -5.79 7.57 12.44
CA ARG A 128 -6.06 7.96 13.83
C ARG A 128 -6.39 6.73 14.65
N THR A 129 -5.73 6.60 15.79
CA THR A 129 -6.00 5.56 16.78
C THR A 129 -6.53 6.21 18.06
N LYS A 130 -7.56 5.61 18.66
CA LYS A 130 -8.02 6.00 19.99
C LYS A 130 -7.34 5.11 21.02
N SER A 131 -6.73 5.72 22.03
CA SER A 131 -6.25 5.02 23.22
C SER A 131 -7.40 4.79 24.19
N GLY A 132 -7.30 3.72 25.01
CA GLY A 132 -8.30 3.40 26.04
C GLY A 132 -8.53 4.50 27.08
N SER A 133 -7.60 5.47 27.18
CA SER A 133 -7.72 6.67 28.03
C SER A 133 -8.50 7.83 27.36
N GLY A 134 -9.08 7.64 26.18
CA GLY A 134 -9.77 8.68 25.42
C GLY A 134 -8.88 9.61 24.58
N SER A 135 -7.55 9.52 24.74
CA SER A 135 -6.59 10.26 23.92
C SER A 135 -6.54 9.71 22.48
N THR A 136 -6.51 10.59 21.48
CA THR A 136 -6.41 10.22 20.06
C THR A 136 -4.99 10.50 19.57
N SER A 137 -4.33 9.50 18.97
CA SER A 137 -3.02 9.63 18.33
C SER A 137 -3.17 9.56 16.81
N SER A 138 -2.43 10.40 16.10
CA SER A 138 -2.34 10.36 14.63
C SER A 138 -0.94 9.96 14.19
N THR A 139 -0.84 9.10 13.19
CA THR A 139 0.43 8.73 12.55
C THR A 139 0.23 8.61 11.05
N THR A 140 1.32 8.63 10.30
CA THR A 140 1.31 8.56 8.83
C THR A 140 2.23 7.44 8.38
N LEU A 141 1.72 6.56 7.52
CA LEU A 141 2.51 5.63 6.74
C LEU A 141 2.87 6.28 5.41
N GLU A 142 4.12 6.22 5.00
CA GLU A 142 4.58 6.84 3.75
C GLU A 142 5.01 5.78 2.75
N LEU A 143 4.40 5.80 1.57
CA LEU A 143 4.68 4.88 0.47
C LEU A 143 5.37 5.71 -0.65
N PRO A 144 6.70 5.75 -0.70
CA PRO A 144 7.42 6.43 -1.79
C PRO A 144 7.25 5.62 -3.08
N LEU A 145 6.69 6.24 -4.11
CA LEU A 145 6.49 5.69 -5.43
C LEU A 145 7.48 6.37 -6.39
N TYR A 146 8.53 5.65 -6.77
CA TYR A 146 9.61 6.10 -7.65
C TYR A 146 9.14 6.12 -9.12
N THR A 147 8.23 7.03 -9.40
CA THR A 147 7.71 7.31 -10.74
C THR A 147 7.46 8.82 -10.90
N PRO A 148 7.76 9.41 -12.07
CA PRO A 148 7.35 10.78 -12.38
C PRO A 148 5.89 10.86 -12.88
N ASP A 149 5.25 9.73 -13.14
CA ASP A 149 3.91 9.68 -13.75
C ASP A 149 2.81 9.84 -12.68
N GLU A 150 2.24 11.05 -12.59
CA GLU A 150 1.17 11.36 -11.65
C GLU A 150 -0.08 10.49 -11.87
N ALA A 151 -0.41 10.13 -13.11
CA ALA A 151 -1.61 9.35 -13.41
C ALA A 151 -1.52 7.94 -12.81
N GLN A 152 -0.31 7.37 -12.77
CA GLN A 152 -0.08 6.10 -12.07
C GLN A 152 -0.33 6.25 -10.56
N VAL A 153 0.13 7.33 -9.96
CA VAL A 153 -0.02 7.62 -8.52
C VAL A 153 -1.48 7.86 -8.16
N GLN A 154 -2.19 8.67 -8.95
CA GLN A 154 -3.63 8.89 -8.80
C GLN A 154 -4.40 7.57 -8.88
N GLY A 155 -4.05 6.69 -9.82
CA GLY A 155 -4.67 5.37 -9.93
C GLY A 155 -4.42 4.48 -8.70
N VAL A 156 -3.21 4.54 -8.11
CA VAL A 156 -2.90 3.84 -6.86
C VAL A 156 -3.74 4.38 -5.70
N VAL A 157 -3.79 5.71 -5.53
CA VAL A 157 -4.55 6.36 -4.45
C VAL A 157 -6.04 6.06 -4.59
N HIS A 158 -6.59 6.10 -5.81
CA HIS A 158 -7.98 5.76 -6.10
C HIS A 158 -8.32 4.32 -5.70
N ASP A 159 -7.48 3.36 -6.07
CA ASP A 159 -7.72 1.95 -5.74
C ASP A 159 -7.54 1.67 -4.24
N LEU A 160 -6.59 2.34 -3.56
CA LEU A 160 -6.45 2.29 -2.11
C LEU A 160 -7.67 2.91 -1.40
N GLU A 161 -8.23 4.01 -1.92
CA GLU A 161 -9.45 4.62 -1.38
C GLU A 161 -10.67 3.70 -1.56
N LYS A 162 -10.79 2.99 -2.68
CA LYS A 162 -11.83 1.96 -2.84
C LYS A 162 -11.68 0.85 -1.80
N LEU A 163 -10.47 0.35 -1.59
CA LEU A 163 -10.19 -0.67 -0.59
C LEU A 163 -10.55 -0.18 0.81
N ARG A 164 -10.12 1.02 1.17
CA ARG A 164 -10.44 1.67 2.44
C ARG A 164 -11.96 1.75 2.67
N ARG A 165 -12.72 2.20 1.68
CA ARG A 165 -14.19 2.29 1.75
C ARG A 165 -14.85 0.92 1.90
N SER A 166 -14.35 -0.09 1.19
CA SER A 166 -14.87 -1.47 1.30
C SER A 166 -14.69 -2.07 2.69
N CYS A 167 -13.69 -1.57 3.43
CA CYS A 167 -13.34 -1.99 4.79
C CYS A 167 -13.96 -1.13 5.90
N GLY A 168 -14.98 -0.33 5.59
CA GLY A 168 -15.66 0.52 6.57
C GLY A 168 -14.89 1.78 6.97
N GLY A 169 -13.87 2.18 6.20
CA GLY A 169 -13.21 3.46 6.35
C GLY A 169 -14.20 4.61 6.14
N ARG A 170 -14.38 5.45 7.16
CA ARG A 170 -15.25 6.63 7.10
C ARG A 170 -14.55 7.76 6.34
N PRO A 171 -15.27 8.54 5.52
CA PRO A 171 -14.70 9.68 4.79
C PRO A 171 -14.05 10.70 5.73
#